data_AF-B8D3M9-F1
#
_entry.id   AF-B8D3M9-F1
#
_cell.length_a   1.000
_cell.length_b   1.000
_cell.length_c   1.000
_cell.angle_alpha   90.00
_cell.angle_beta   90.00
_cell.angle_gamma   90.00
#
_symmetry.space_group_name_H-M   'P 1'
#
loop_
_entity.id
_entity.type
_entity.pdbx_description
1 polymer ?
#
loop_
_entity_poly.entity_id
_entity_poly.type
_entity_poly.pdbx_seq_one_letter_code
_entity_poly.pdbx_strand_id
1 'polypeptide(L)'
;MTSIPEAKKEASMSLHWVSKDARARLIELMLSTRSIIELSRDLGISPTAIRKYLKREAYPSDEVLQRAVEKLAPYEVDEAMRIIITDLLESLRNLYNSVNEKHKEYIREYLRNITL
;
A
#
# COMPACT_ATOMS: atom_id res chain seq x y z
N MET A 1 10.56 -27.84 5.90
CA MET A 1 9.47 -26.86 5.75
C MET A 1 10.07 -25.49 5.98
N THR A 2 10.39 -24.77 4.91
CA THR A 2 10.97 -23.43 4.98
C THR A 2 9.83 -22.46 5.26
N SER A 3 9.75 -21.97 6.49
CA SER A 3 8.79 -20.93 6.87
C SER A 3 9.02 -19.71 5.98
N ILE A 4 7.99 -19.36 5.20
CA ILE A 4 7.96 -18.10 4.47
C ILE A 4 8.03 -16.99 5.53
N PRO A 5 9.01 -16.06 5.49
CA PRO A 5 9.08 -14.93 6.43
C PRO A 5 7.72 -14.20 6.46
N GLU A 6 7.23 -13.76 7.61
CA GLU A 6 5.90 -13.11 7.75
C GLU A 6 5.68 -11.97 6.75
N ALA A 7 6.72 -11.21 6.44
CA ALA A 7 6.73 -10.18 5.39
C ALA A 7 6.33 -10.70 3.99
N LYS A 8 6.67 -11.94 3.64
CA LYS A 8 6.25 -12.56 2.37
C LYS A 8 4.79 -13.01 2.39
N LYS A 9 4.19 -13.23 3.57
CA LYS A 9 2.78 -13.59 3.70
C LYS A 9 1.88 -12.35 3.52
N GLU A 10 2.35 -11.19 3.95
CA GLU A 10 1.69 -9.89 3.71
C GLU A 10 1.78 -9.44 2.24
N ALA A 11 2.89 -9.78 1.57
CA ALA A 11 3.13 -9.45 0.17
C ALA A 11 2.24 -10.20 -0.86
N SER A 12 1.37 -11.12 -0.44
CA SER A 12 0.37 -11.74 -1.33
C SER A 12 -0.87 -10.86 -1.54
N MET A 13 -0.90 -9.65 -0.95
CA MET A 13 -1.99 -8.71 -1.11
C MET A 13 -2.05 -8.17 -2.54
N SER A 14 -3.26 -8.09 -3.07
CA SER A 14 -3.48 -7.52 -4.40
C SER A 14 -3.31 -6.00 -4.37
N LEU A 15 -2.08 -5.53 -4.62
CA LEU A 15 -1.68 -4.13 -4.51
C LEU A 15 -2.43 -3.16 -5.45
N HIS A 16 -3.15 -3.67 -6.46
CA HIS A 16 -3.95 -2.84 -7.37
C HIS A 16 -5.05 -2.04 -6.67
N TRP A 17 -5.46 -2.43 -5.46
CA TRP A 17 -6.47 -1.71 -4.65
C TRP A 17 -5.89 -0.49 -3.93
N VAL A 18 -4.56 -0.41 -3.80
CA VAL A 18 -3.90 0.73 -3.15
C VAL A 18 -4.01 1.94 -4.07
N SER A 19 -4.54 3.04 -3.54
CA SER A 19 -4.72 4.27 -4.29
C SER A 19 -3.39 4.87 -4.76
N LYS A 20 -3.47 5.72 -5.78
CA LYS A 20 -2.35 6.52 -6.26
C LYS A 20 -1.69 7.33 -5.13
N ASP A 21 -2.49 7.88 -4.22
CA ASP A 21 -1.98 8.65 -3.09
C ASP A 21 -1.18 7.78 -2.12
N ALA A 22 -1.79 6.68 -1.66
CA ALA A 22 -1.14 5.77 -0.72
C ALA A 22 0.15 5.15 -1.28
N ARG A 23 0.18 4.85 -2.59
CA ARG A 23 1.40 4.42 -3.29
C ARG A 23 2.53 5.44 -3.17
N ALA A 24 2.23 6.72 -3.38
CA ALA A 24 3.24 7.77 -3.27
C ALA A 24 3.68 7.98 -1.81
N ARG A 25 2.75 7.88 -0.83
CA ARG A 25 3.10 7.92 0.61
C ARG A 25 4.04 6.78 1.00
N LEU A 26 3.90 5.59 0.43
CA LEU A 26 4.84 4.49 0.66
C LEU A 26 6.25 4.80 0.16
N ILE A 27 6.36 5.48 -0.99
CA ILE A 27 7.65 5.96 -1.49
C ILE A 27 8.25 7.03 -0.57
N GLU A 28 7.42 7.95 -0.08
CA GLU A 28 7.83 8.99 0.89
C GLU A 28 8.32 8.37 2.21
N LEU A 29 7.63 7.34 2.71
CA LEU A 29 8.05 6.57 3.89
C LEU A 29 9.46 5.98 3.69
N MET A 30 9.71 5.28 2.59
CA MET A 30 11.03 4.67 2.33
C MET A 30 12.13 5.73 2.16
N LEU A 31 11.80 6.90 1.59
CA LEU A 31 12.74 8.02 1.46
C LEU A 31 13.07 8.70 2.79
N SER A 32 12.30 8.45 3.85
CA SER A 32 12.62 8.98 5.18
C SER A 32 13.93 8.39 5.74
N THR A 33 14.34 7.21 5.25
CA THR A 33 15.55 6.52 5.70
C THR A 33 16.58 6.24 4.60
N ARG A 34 16.26 6.57 3.34
CA ARG A 34 17.10 6.29 2.16
C ARG A 34 17.19 7.50 1.25
N SER A 35 18.32 7.66 0.59
CA SER A 35 18.44 8.63 -0.50
C SER A 35 17.63 8.19 -1.73
N ILE A 36 17.30 9.16 -2.61
CA ILE A 36 16.66 8.89 -3.90
C ILE A 36 17.46 7.86 -4.72
N ILE A 37 18.79 7.93 -4.68
CA ILE A 37 19.66 7.04 -5.46
C ILE A 37 19.63 5.62 -4.92
N GLU A 38 19.63 5.43 -3.60
CA GLU A 38 19.46 4.10 -2.98
C GLU A 38 18.09 3.53 -3.29
N LEU A 39 17.02 4.29 -3.05
CA LEU A 39 15.67 3.80 -3.31
C LEU A 39 15.45 3.47 -4.78
N SER A 40 15.99 4.27 -5.70
CA SER A 40 15.89 3.99 -7.14
C SER A 40 16.53 2.66 -7.53
N ARG A 41 17.66 2.30 -6.87
CA ARG A 41 18.33 1.00 -7.05
C ARG A 41 17.52 -0.14 -6.45
N ASP A 42 17.02 0.03 -5.22
CA ASP A 42 16.18 -0.97 -4.55
C ASP A 42 14.92 -1.32 -5.34
N LEU A 43 14.30 -0.28 -5.91
CA LEU A 43 13.07 -0.40 -6.68
C LEU A 43 13.30 -0.65 -8.16
N GLY A 44 14.54 -0.70 -8.65
CA GLY A 44 14.87 -0.92 -10.07
C GLY A 44 14.19 0.07 -11.01
N ILE A 45 14.20 1.37 -10.67
CA ILE A 45 13.64 2.47 -11.47
C ILE A 45 14.60 3.65 -11.52
N SER A 46 14.33 4.63 -12.38
CA SER A 46 15.20 5.82 -12.45
C SER A 46 15.00 6.76 -11.25
N PRO A 47 16.04 7.50 -10.81
CA PRO A 47 15.89 8.60 -9.85
C PRO A 47 14.83 9.63 -10.28
N THR A 48 14.68 9.84 -11.59
CA THR A 48 13.65 10.73 -12.16
C THR A 48 12.24 10.24 -11.86
N ALA A 49 11.99 8.92 -11.92
CA ALA A 49 10.68 8.36 -11.58
C ALA A 49 10.32 8.64 -10.12
N ILE A 50 11.27 8.45 -9.19
CA ILE A 50 11.08 8.81 -7.76
C ILE A 50 10.73 10.29 -7.60
N ARG A 51 11.44 11.19 -8.29
CA ARG A 51 11.15 12.64 -8.24
C ARG A 51 9.74 12.96 -8.77
N LYS A 52 9.29 12.27 -9.82
CA LYS A 52 7.91 12.41 -10.33
C LYS A 52 6.88 11.93 -9.32
N TYR A 53 7.17 10.87 -8.57
CA TYR A 53 6.29 10.37 -7.51
C TYR A 53 6.15 11.40 -6.38
N LEU A 54 7.25 11.99 -5.92
CA LEU A 54 7.23 13.04 -4.88
C LEU A 54 6.42 14.27 -5.30
N LYS A 55 6.46 14.63 -6.59
CA LYS A 55 5.69 15.75 -7.15
C LYS A 55 4.27 15.38 -7.56
N ARG A 56 3.86 14.12 -7.40
CA ARG A 56 2.57 13.58 -7.84
C ARG A 56 2.31 13.74 -9.36
N GLU A 57 3.38 13.83 -10.15
CA GLU A 57 3.34 13.86 -11.62
C GLU A 57 3.18 12.44 -12.22
N ALA A 58 3.56 11.43 -11.46
CA ALA A 58 3.38 10.01 -11.78
C ALA A 58 3.15 9.23 -10.48
N TYR A 59 2.79 7.95 -10.61
CA TYR A 59 2.56 7.07 -9.46
C TYR A 59 3.25 5.71 -9.67
N PRO A 60 3.68 5.05 -8.58
CA PRO A 60 4.21 3.69 -8.64
C PRO A 60 3.24 2.72 -9.32
N SER A 61 3.72 1.93 -10.27
CA SER A 61 2.97 0.79 -10.80
C SER A 61 2.86 -0.32 -9.75
N ASP A 62 2.01 -1.32 -10.00
CA ASP A 62 1.86 -2.48 -9.09
C ASP A 62 3.19 -3.20 -8.89
N GLU A 63 3.97 -3.35 -9.95
CA GLU A 63 5.29 -3.98 -9.90
C GLU A 63 6.30 -3.15 -9.08
N VAL A 64 6.26 -1.82 -9.18
CA VAL A 64 7.11 -0.95 -8.34
C VAL A 64 6.67 -1.03 -6.88
N LEU A 65 5.35 -1.06 -6.63
CA LEU A 65 4.82 -1.15 -5.28
C LEU A 65 5.12 -2.50 -4.63
N GLN A 66 5.05 -3.59 -5.39
CA GLN A 66 5.43 -4.93 -4.95
C GLN A 66 6.89 -4.93 -4.49
N ARG A 67 7.80 -4.39 -5.31
CA ARG A 67 9.20 -4.23 -4.94
C ARG A 67 9.38 -3.36 -3.70
N ALA A 68 8.60 -2.28 -3.56
CA ALA A 68 8.65 -1.42 -2.39
C ALA A 68 8.31 -2.19 -1.11
N VAL A 69 7.20 -2.92 -1.11
CA VAL A 69 6.76 -3.76 0.02
C VAL A 69 7.79 -4.84 0.36
N GLU A 70 8.35 -5.52 -0.66
CA GLU A 70 9.39 -6.54 -0.48
C GLU A 70 10.71 -5.99 0.06
N LYS A 71 10.97 -4.68 -0.11
CA LYS A 71 12.19 -3.99 0.29
C LYS A 71 12.02 -3.13 1.53
N LEU A 72 10.86 -3.17 2.20
CA LEU A 72 10.66 -2.49 3.48
C LEU A 72 11.68 -2.99 4.51
N ALA A 73 12.31 -2.06 5.21
CA ALA A 73 13.09 -2.40 6.39
C ALA A 73 12.14 -2.80 7.55
N PRO A 74 12.57 -3.63 8.52
CA PRO A 74 11.70 -4.09 9.59
C PRO A 74 10.97 -2.98 10.36
N TYR A 75 11.61 -1.83 10.55
CA TYR A 75 11.02 -0.67 11.22
C TYR A 75 10.05 0.15 10.37
N GLU A 76 9.96 -0.11 9.05
CA GLU A 76 9.05 0.56 8.11
C GLU A 76 7.74 -0.20 7.93
N VAL A 77 7.73 -1.52 8.24
CA VAL A 77 6.62 -2.43 7.95
C VAL A 77 5.32 -1.94 8.58
N ASP A 78 5.31 -1.62 9.87
CA ASP A 78 4.09 -1.20 10.57
C ASP A 78 3.48 0.07 9.98
N GLU A 79 4.31 1.05 9.63
CA GLU A 79 3.83 2.30 9.04
C GLU A 79 3.35 2.10 7.60
N ALA A 80 4.05 1.27 6.82
CA ALA A 80 3.62 0.90 5.47
C ALA A 80 2.26 0.19 5.49
N MET A 81 2.08 -0.76 6.41
CA MET A 81 0.80 -1.45 6.57
C MET A 81 -0.29 -0.50 7.04
N ARG A 82 0.01 0.44 7.96
CA ARG A 82 -0.95 1.48 8.35
C ARG A 82 -1.38 2.34 7.16
N ILE A 83 -0.46 2.76 6.30
CA ILE A 83 -0.76 3.52 5.08
C ILE A 83 -1.71 2.75 4.17
N ILE A 84 -1.43 1.46 3.94
CA ILE A 84 -2.23 0.59 3.07
C ILE A 84 -3.62 0.34 3.67
N ILE A 85 -3.68 -0.07 4.94
CA ILE A 85 -4.94 -0.40 5.62
C ILE A 85 -5.85 0.82 5.67
N THR A 86 -5.31 1.99 6.01
CA THR A 86 -6.10 3.24 6.09
C THR A 86 -6.71 3.60 4.74
N ASP A 87 -5.93 3.48 3.66
CA ASP A 87 -6.41 3.75 2.29
C ASP A 87 -7.55 2.82 1.86
N LEU A 88 -7.45 1.53 2.19
CA LEU A 88 -8.49 0.55 1.91
C LEU A 88 -9.75 0.80 2.75
N LEU A 89 -9.60 1.15 4.03
CA LEU A 89 -10.72 1.49 4.91
C LEU A 89 -11.42 2.78 4.47
N GLU A 90 -10.68 3.78 4.00
CA GLU A 90 -11.25 5.00 3.42
C GLU A 90 -12.03 4.69 2.14
N SER A 91 -11.49 3.84 1.26
CA SER A 91 -12.18 3.38 0.06
C SER A 91 -13.47 2.63 0.39
N LEU A 92 -13.44 1.75 1.39
CA LEU A 92 -14.62 1.05 1.89
C LEU A 92 -15.64 2.01 2.51
N ARG A 93 -15.19 3.00 3.29
CA ARG A 93 -16.05 4.03 3.87
C ARG A 93 -16.76 4.83 2.78
N ASN A 94 -16.06 5.17 1.70
CA ASN A 94 -16.64 5.87 0.56
C ASN A 94 -17.71 5.02 -0.14
N LEU A 95 -17.42 3.73 -0.39
CA LEU A 95 -18.41 2.80 -0.94
C LEU A 95 -19.65 2.69 -0.04
N TYR A 96 -19.45 2.50 1.27
CA TYR A 96 -20.54 2.39 2.23
C TYR A 96 -21.44 3.64 2.22
N ASN A 97 -20.84 4.82 2.09
CA ASN A 97 -21.59 6.08 2.02
C ASN A 97 -22.29 6.31 0.67
N SER A 98 -21.84 5.67 -0.41
CA SER A 98 -22.38 5.87 -1.77
C SER A 98 -23.55 4.94 -2.13
N VAL A 99 -23.89 3.97 -1.27
CA VAL A 99 -24.95 2.98 -1.55
C VAL A 99 -26.18 3.18 -0.64
N ASN A 100 -27.32 2.59 -1.02
CA ASN A 100 -28.56 2.67 -0.24
C ASN A 100 -28.54 1.77 1.03
N GLU A 101 -29.51 1.94 1.93
CA GLU A 101 -29.54 1.21 3.21
C GLU A 101 -29.57 -0.32 3.06
N LYS A 102 -30.23 -0.86 2.02
CA LYS A 102 -30.22 -2.32 1.76
C LYS A 102 -28.78 -2.82 1.53
N HIS A 103 -28.00 -2.11 0.72
CA HIS A 103 -26.60 -2.49 0.47
C HIS A 103 -25.69 -2.17 1.66
N LYS A 104 -25.96 -1.11 2.42
CA LYS A 104 -25.23 -0.84 3.67
C LYS A 104 -25.41 -1.96 4.68
N GLU A 105 -26.62 -2.49 4.83
CA GLU A 105 -26.87 -3.61 5.73
C GLU A 105 -26.08 -4.85 5.29
N TYR A 106 -26.08 -5.15 3.99
CA TYR A 106 -25.26 -6.23 3.45
C TYR A 106 -23.75 -6.05 3.76
N ILE A 107 -23.21 -4.84 3.61
CA ILE A 107 -21.83 -4.54 3.99
C ILE A 107 -21.61 -4.75 5.50
N ARG A 108 -22.52 -4.28 6.36
CA ARG A 108 -22.42 -4.46 7.82
C ARG A 108 -22.42 -5.93 8.21
N GLU A 109 -23.33 -6.74 7.66
CA GLU A 109 -23.40 -8.18 7.90
C GLU A 109 -22.10 -8.88 7.47
N TYR A 110 -21.60 -8.55 6.28
CA TYR A 110 -20.36 -9.12 5.78
C TYR A 110 -19.15 -8.77 6.67
N LEU A 111 -19.02 -7.50 7.09
CA LEU A 111 -17.92 -7.06 7.96
C LEU A 111 -17.99 -7.66 9.37
N ARG A 112 -19.19 -7.90 9.91
CA ARG A 112 -19.35 -8.63 11.18
C ARG A 112 -18.76 -10.04 11.11
N ASN A 113 -18.89 -10.72 9.98
CA ASN A 113 -18.37 -12.09 9.80
C ASN A 113 -16.84 -12.16 9.64
N ILE A 114 -16.19 -11.03 9.33
CA ILE A 114 -14.72 -10.95 9.21
C ILE A 114 -14.07 -10.65 10.57
N THR A 115 -14.80 -10.00 11.46
CA THR A 115 -14.32 -9.70 12.82
C THR A 115 -14.48 -10.97 13.66
N LEU A 116 -13.40 -11.76 13.77
CA LEU A 116 -13.35 -12.98 14.61
C LEU A 116 -13.78 -12.69 16.06
#